data_AF-A0A1B6CMU7-F1
#
_entry.id   AF-A0A1B6CMU7-F1
#
_cell.length_a   1.000
_cell.length_b   1.000
_cell.length_c   1.000
_cell.angle_alpha   90.00
_cell.angle_beta   90.00
_cell.angle_gamma   90.00
#
_symmetry.space_group_name_H-M   'P 1'
#
loop_
_entity.id
_entity.type
_entity.pdbx_description
1 polymer ?
#
loop_
_entity_poly.entity_id
_entity_poly.type
_entity_poly.pdbx_seq_one_letter_code
_entity_poly.pdbx_strand_id
1 'polypeptide(L)'
;AKTTIMISPTFSEDKIWLNGKEESLGNPRYTRCLEEIRRKAINSHFQDWKVHICSVNNFPTAAGLASSAAGFACLVYSLSKIFNVEEDISSIARLGSGSACRSVSGGFVQWLKGSENDGSDSVAKQLVPSSHWPELRVLILVVNDVHKKVSSTVGMRRTAETSELLQHRITQCVPHRITDMIKAIQEKNFQKFAELTMKDSNQFHSVCMDTYPPTFYMNMTSQHIIDFVHTYNKLSGENKVAYTFDAGPNACLFLQESSVAEVLHLIQQTFPPKENNTEYIRGIPITIETTNNEGLMQNFNHYETGLLKYIIYTKLGEGPQELKGDHIHLLNANGMPKSNS
;
A
#
# COMPACT_ATOMS: atom_id res chain seq x y z
N ALA A 1 0.88 -1.20 10.06
CA ALA A 1 -0.22 -1.71 10.91
C ALA A 1 0.39 -2.57 12.00
N LYS A 2 -0.23 -2.60 13.18
CA LYS A 2 0.20 -3.37 14.35
C LYS A 2 -1.04 -4.02 14.94
N THR A 3 -1.00 -5.33 15.14
CA THR A 3 -2.13 -6.12 15.67
C THR A 3 -1.68 -6.92 16.88
N THR A 4 -2.52 -6.99 17.90
CA THR A 4 -2.41 -7.92 19.03
C THR A 4 -3.65 -8.80 19.05
N ILE A 5 -3.45 -10.10 19.22
CA ILE A 5 -4.53 -11.07 19.33
C ILE A 5 -4.34 -11.84 20.62
N MET A 6 -5.42 -11.98 21.39
CA MET A 6 -5.48 -12.82 22.58
C MET A 6 -6.56 -13.86 22.39
N ILE A 7 -6.29 -15.08 22.83
CA ILE A 7 -7.24 -16.20 22.82
C ILE A 7 -7.41 -16.71 24.25
N SER A 8 -8.65 -16.94 24.67
CA SER A 8 -8.97 -17.32 26.06
C SER A 8 -10.24 -18.18 26.14
N PRO A 9 -10.32 -19.16 27.06
CA PRO A 9 -11.55 -19.92 27.29
C PRO A 9 -12.62 -19.07 27.98
N THR A 10 -12.23 -17.95 28.60
CA THR A 10 -13.13 -17.07 29.35
C THR A 10 -13.80 -16.01 28.48
N PHE A 11 -13.39 -15.88 27.21
CA PHE A 11 -14.05 -14.97 26.27
C PHE A 11 -15.34 -15.60 25.76
N SER A 12 -16.44 -14.86 25.84
CA SER A 12 -17.76 -15.31 25.40
C SER A 12 -17.98 -15.16 23.89
N GLU A 13 -17.26 -14.24 23.25
CA GLU A 13 -17.41 -13.93 21.83
C GLU A 13 -16.10 -13.48 21.19
N ASP A 14 -15.98 -13.61 19.88
CA ASP A 14 -14.88 -13.02 19.13
C ASP A 14 -15.09 -11.49 19.09
N LYS A 15 -14.03 -10.69 19.30
CA LYS A 15 -14.09 -9.22 19.25
C LYS A 15 -12.94 -8.63 18.47
N ILE A 16 -13.20 -7.49 17.82
CA ILE A 16 -12.18 -6.74 17.09
C ILE A 16 -12.29 -5.25 17.36
N TRP A 17 -11.15 -4.61 17.63
CA TRP A 17 -11.01 -3.16 17.72
C TRP A 17 -10.02 -2.66 16.68
N LEU A 18 -10.39 -1.60 15.97
CA LEU A 18 -9.55 -0.90 15.02
C LEU A 18 -9.42 0.57 15.44
N ASN A 19 -8.20 1.02 15.74
CA ASN A 19 -7.91 2.39 16.18
C ASN A 19 -8.80 2.84 17.35
N GLY A 20 -8.88 2.02 18.40
CA GLY A 20 -9.66 2.29 19.61
C GLY A 20 -11.18 2.12 19.48
N LYS A 21 -11.71 1.80 18.29
CA LYS A 21 -13.16 1.58 18.08
C LYS A 21 -13.46 0.10 17.89
N GLU A 22 -14.47 -0.40 18.58
CA GLU A 22 -14.97 -1.76 18.38
C GLU A 22 -15.65 -1.84 17.01
N GLU A 23 -15.24 -2.82 16.21
CA GLU A 23 -15.78 -3.07 14.88
C GLU A 23 -16.71 -4.28 14.94
N SER A 24 -17.76 -4.27 14.13
CA SER A 24 -18.68 -5.41 14.05
C SER A 24 -18.04 -6.56 13.27
N LEU A 25 -18.01 -7.75 13.88
CA LEU A 25 -17.70 -9.00 13.17
C LEU A 25 -18.80 -9.42 12.18
N GLY A 26 -19.90 -8.68 12.05
CA GLY A 26 -20.83 -8.84 10.94
C GLY A 26 -20.22 -8.55 9.56
N ASN A 27 -19.01 -7.98 9.49
CA ASN A 27 -18.28 -7.80 8.24
C ASN A 27 -17.74 -9.17 7.71
N PRO A 28 -18.23 -9.65 6.55
CA PRO A 28 -17.87 -10.98 6.02
C PRO A 28 -16.38 -11.16 5.69
N ARG A 29 -15.59 -10.08 5.68
CA ARG A 29 -14.15 -10.15 5.44
C ARG A 29 -13.41 -10.68 6.66
N TYR A 30 -13.82 -10.29 7.87
CA TYR A 30 -13.18 -10.76 9.11
C TYR A 30 -13.55 -12.22 9.39
N THR A 31 -14.83 -12.57 9.26
CA THR A 31 -15.31 -13.94 9.50
C THR A 31 -14.65 -14.94 8.56
N ARG A 32 -14.59 -14.65 7.25
CA ARG A 32 -13.91 -15.55 6.29
C ARG A 32 -12.44 -15.78 6.60
N CYS A 33 -11.71 -14.74 7.03
CA CYS A 33 -10.31 -14.93 7.44
C CYS A 33 -10.21 -15.79 8.72
N LEU A 34 -11.06 -15.57 9.72
CA LEU A 34 -11.07 -16.33 10.97
C LEU A 34 -11.45 -17.79 10.76
N GLU A 35 -12.49 -18.05 9.97
CA GLU A 35 -12.95 -19.39 9.62
C GLU A 35 -11.84 -20.17 8.89
N GLU A 36 -11.20 -19.54 7.91
CA GLU A 36 -10.16 -20.20 7.12
C GLU A 36 -8.88 -20.46 7.94
N ILE A 37 -8.52 -19.54 8.85
CA ILE A 37 -7.45 -19.79 9.84
C ILE A 37 -7.82 -20.99 10.72
N ARG A 38 -9.02 -21.00 11.31
CA ARG A 38 -9.46 -22.09 12.20
C ARG A 38 -9.51 -23.43 11.46
N ARG A 39 -9.89 -23.43 10.18
CA ARG A 39 -9.92 -24.63 9.32
C ARG A 39 -8.52 -25.20 9.06
N LYS A 40 -7.51 -24.34 8.94
CA LYS A 40 -6.10 -24.72 8.68
C LYS A 40 -5.25 -24.85 9.94
N ALA A 41 -5.82 -24.63 11.12
CA ALA A 41 -5.11 -24.72 12.39
C ALA A 41 -4.66 -26.16 12.66
N ILE A 42 -3.40 -26.35 13.01
CA ILE A 42 -2.86 -27.65 13.42
C ILE A 42 -3.14 -27.90 14.92
N ASN A 43 -3.21 -26.83 15.72
CA ASN A 43 -3.45 -26.92 17.15
C ASN A 43 -4.95 -26.81 17.47
N SER A 44 -5.58 -27.93 17.82
CA SER A 44 -7.02 -28.02 18.10
C SER A 44 -7.41 -27.61 19.52
N HIS A 45 -6.45 -27.48 20.45
CA HIS A 45 -6.76 -27.28 21.88
C HIS A 45 -7.56 -26.01 22.19
N PHE A 46 -7.46 -24.98 21.34
CA PHE A 46 -8.13 -23.69 21.51
C PHE A 46 -9.00 -23.32 20.30
N GLN A 47 -9.36 -24.28 19.44
CA GLN A 47 -10.10 -24.01 18.20
C GLN A 47 -11.46 -23.34 18.47
N ASP A 48 -12.11 -23.73 19.57
CA ASP A 48 -13.40 -23.18 20.02
C ASP A 48 -13.29 -21.90 20.85
N TRP A 49 -12.07 -21.59 21.34
CA TRP A 49 -11.84 -20.41 22.16
C TRP A 49 -12.03 -19.15 21.31
N LYS A 50 -12.54 -18.12 21.97
CA LYS A 50 -12.80 -16.86 21.30
C LYS A 50 -11.56 -15.99 21.27
N VAL A 51 -11.47 -15.14 20.26
CA VAL A 51 -10.34 -14.25 20.02
C VAL A 51 -10.74 -12.80 20.21
N HIS A 52 -9.92 -12.07 20.96
CA HIS A 52 -9.99 -10.62 21.04
C HIS A 52 -8.82 -10.04 20.24
N ILE A 53 -9.12 -9.15 19.30
CA ILE A 53 -8.17 -8.62 18.32
C ILE A 53 -8.14 -7.10 18.45
N CYS A 54 -7.00 -6.50 18.75
CA CYS A 54 -6.84 -5.05 18.68
C CYS A 54 -5.80 -4.69 17.63
N SER A 55 -6.15 -3.81 16.70
CA SER A 55 -5.28 -3.36 15.62
C SER A 55 -5.23 -1.84 15.55
N VAL A 56 -4.02 -1.33 15.30
CA VAL A 56 -3.78 0.09 15.06
C VAL A 56 -2.98 0.28 13.79
N ASN A 57 -3.20 1.39 13.10
CA ASN A 57 -2.39 1.80 11.97
C ASN A 57 -1.80 3.20 12.22
N ASN A 58 -0.53 3.36 11.86
CA ASN A 58 0.26 4.57 12.03
C ASN A 58 0.17 5.52 10.82
N PHE A 59 -0.71 5.19 9.87
CA PHE A 59 -1.06 6.08 8.77
C PHE A 59 -2.36 6.78 9.14
N PRO A 60 -2.51 8.09 8.91
CA PRO A 60 -3.81 8.72 9.10
C PRO A 60 -4.85 7.94 8.29
N THR A 61 -5.90 7.42 8.94
CA THR A 61 -6.87 6.48 8.36
C THR A 61 -7.44 6.95 7.03
N ALA A 62 -7.48 8.27 6.83
CA ALA A 62 -8.05 8.90 5.66
C ALA A 62 -7.00 9.32 4.60
N ALA A 63 -5.70 9.12 4.82
CA ALA A 63 -4.58 9.38 3.88
C ALA A 63 -4.61 8.56 2.58
N GLY A 64 -5.67 7.80 2.29
CA GLY A 64 -5.84 7.06 1.05
C GLY A 64 -4.85 5.89 0.84
N LEU A 65 -3.85 5.74 1.71
CA LEU A 65 -2.89 4.65 1.75
C LEU A 65 -3.64 3.34 2.01
N ALA A 66 -3.18 2.23 1.43
CA ALA A 66 -3.86 0.93 1.40
C ALA A 66 -3.97 0.24 2.77
N SER A 67 -4.64 0.89 3.73
CA SER A 67 -4.72 0.50 5.13
C SER A 67 -5.36 -0.88 5.33
N SER A 68 -6.35 -1.23 4.50
CA SER A 68 -6.97 -2.56 4.53
C SER A 68 -5.98 -3.67 4.17
N ALA A 69 -5.06 -3.45 3.23
CA ALA A 69 -4.10 -4.46 2.81
C ALA A 69 -3.15 -4.84 3.96
N ALA A 70 -2.51 -3.82 4.55
CA ALA A 70 -1.62 -4.03 5.70
C ALA A 70 -2.37 -4.55 6.93
N GLY A 71 -3.61 -4.09 7.16
CA GLY A 71 -4.45 -4.55 8.28
C GLY A 71 -4.79 -6.04 8.20
N PHE A 72 -5.32 -6.50 7.06
CA PHE A 72 -5.65 -7.91 6.87
C PHE A 72 -4.42 -8.82 6.81
N ALA A 73 -3.32 -8.37 6.22
CA ALA A 73 -2.08 -9.13 6.24
C ALA A 73 -1.55 -9.31 7.67
N CYS A 74 -1.57 -8.25 8.49
CA CYS A 74 -1.13 -8.30 9.88
C CYS A 74 -2.08 -9.16 10.75
N LEU A 75 -3.40 -9.08 10.52
CA LEU A 75 -4.40 -9.93 11.14
C LEU A 75 -4.13 -11.41 10.86
N VAL A 76 -4.06 -11.78 9.58
CA VAL A 76 -3.88 -13.17 9.15
C VAL A 76 -2.53 -13.73 9.60
N TYR A 77 -1.46 -12.93 9.51
CA TYR A 77 -0.14 -13.33 10.03
C TYR A 77 -0.16 -13.55 11.55
N SER A 78 -0.81 -12.68 12.31
CA SER A 78 -0.88 -12.84 13.78
C SER A 78 -1.71 -14.07 14.17
N LEU A 79 -2.82 -14.29 13.46
CA LEU A 79 -3.66 -15.47 13.63
C LEU A 79 -2.93 -16.76 13.27
N SER A 80 -2.20 -16.79 12.15
CA SER A 80 -1.46 -17.99 11.72
C SER A 80 -0.41 -18.41 12.75
N LYS A 81 0.22 -17.46 13.44
CA LYS A 81 1.16 -17.74 14.52
C LYS A 81 0.49 -18.35 15.75
N ILE A 82 -0.67 -17.83 16.16
CA ILE A 82 -1.40 -18.34 17.32
C ILE A 82 -1.98 -19.74 17.05
N PHE A 83 -2.54 -19.96 15.86
CA PHE A 83 -3.18 -21.21 15.48
C PHE A 83 -2.22 -22.24 14.84
N ASN A 84 -0.94 -21.91 14.75
CA ASN A 84 0.12 -22.72 14.13
C ASN A 84 -0.25 -23.19 12.71
N VAL A 85 -0.64 -22.24 11.85
CA VAL A 85 -0.91 -22.50 10.43
C VAL A 85 0.42 -22.47 9.67
N GLU A 86 0.82 -23.61 9.12
CA GLU A 86 2.10 -23.78 8.38
C GLU A 86 1.97 -23.54 6.86
N GLU A 87 0.75 -23.56 6.35
CA GLU A 87 0.46 -23.32 4.93
C GLU A 87 0.65 -21.86 4.51
N ASP A 88 0.65 -21.60 3.19
CA ASP A 88 0.70 -20.24 2.65
C ASP A 88 -0.55 -19.43 3.05
N ILE A 89 -0.32 -18.43 3.89
CA ILE A 89 -1.32 -17.52 4.42
C ILE A 89 -1.77 -16.43 3.43
N SER A 90 -1.11 -16.31 2.27
CA SER A 90 -1.44 -15.32 1.25
C SER A 90 -2.87 -15.52 0.70
N SER A 91 -3.28 -16.78 0.54
CA SER A 91 -4.63 -17.19 0.13
C SER A 91 -5.68 -16.73 1.14
N ILE A 92 -5.38 -16.80 2.44
CA ILE A 92 -6.26 -16.38 3.54
C ILE A 92 -6.37 -14.86 3.60
N ALA A 93 -5.24 -14.15 3.51
CA ALA A 93 -5.20 -12.68 3.51
C ALA A 93 -6.01 -12.08 2.34
N ARG A 94 -5.97 -12.73 1.16
CA ARG A 94 -6.76 -12.36 -0.02
C ARG A 94 -8.27 -12.29 0.26
N LEU A 95 -8.81 -13.19 1.11
CA LEU A 95 -10.24 -13.26 1.42
C LEU A 95 -10.73 -12.00 2.15
N GLY A 96 -9.87 -11.43 3.00
CA GLY A 96 -10.16 -10.19 3.71
C GLY A 96 -10.03 -8.96 2.82
N SER A 97 -8.91 -8.85 2.10
CA SER A 97 -8.67 -7.81 1.10
C SER A 97 -7.72 -8.36 0.04
N GLY A 98 -8.11 -8.32 -1.25
CA GLY A 98 -7.33 -8.94 -2.32
C GLY A 98 -5.84 -8.56 -2.31
N SER A 99 -5.52 -7.26 -2.16
CA SER A 99 -4.13 -6.79 -2.09
C SER A 99 -3.37 -7.16 -0.80
N ALA A 100 -4.05 -7.61 0.27
CA ALA A 100 -3.40 -8.02 1.51
C ALA A 100 -2.49 -9.24 1.32
N CYS A 101 -2.80 -10.11 0.35
CA CYS A 101 -1.95 -11.26 0.04
C CYS A 101 -0.52 -10.84 -0.30
N ARG A 102 -0.31 -9.68 -0.94
CA ARG A 102 1.04 -9.20 -1.28
C ARG A 102 1.80 -8.62 -0.09
N SER A 103 1.11 -8.30 0.99
CA SER A 103 1.71 -7.74 2.21
C SER A 103 2.11 -8.80 3.23
N VAL A 104 1.95 -10.09 2.91
CA VAL A 104 2.44 -11.19 3.78
C VAL A 104 3.93 -11.49 3.57
N SER A 105 4.55 -10.87 2.58
CA SER A 105 5.98 -11.00 2.23
C SER A 105 6.60 -9.63 1.97
N GLY A 106 7.92 -9.51 2.17
CA GLY A 106 8.68 -8.29 1.91
C GLY A 106 9.22 -8.20 0.48
N GLY A 107 9.88 -7.10 0.15
CA GLY A 107 10.49 -6.87 -1.16
C GLY A 107 9.48 -6.70 -2.29
N PHE A 108 9.75 -7.31 -3.45
CA PHE A 108 8.81 -7.28 -4.58
C PHE A 108 7.97 -8.56 -4.58
N VAL A 109 6.66 -8.39 -4.67
CA VAL A 109 5.70 -9.49 -4.52
C VAL A 109 4.70 -9.46 -5.66
N GLN A 110 4.52 -10.58 -6.33
CA GLN A 110 3.50 -10.78 -7.34
C GLN A 110 2.29 -11.48 -6.72
N TRP A 111 1.08 -10.99 -7.00
CA TRP A 111 -0.14 -11.77 -6.79
C TRP A 111 -0.47 -12.51 -8.09
N LEU A 112 -0.44 -13.84 -8.04
CA LEU A 112 -0.85 -14.70 -9.13
C LEU A 112 -2.37 -14.68 -9.23
N LYS A 113 -2.90 -14.44 -10.44
CA LYS A 113 -4.35 -14.43 -10.68
C LYS A 113 -4.98 -15.77 -10.32
N GLY A 114 -4.28 -16.86 -10.63
CA GLY A 114 -4.82 -18.22 -10.61
C GLY A 114 -5.67 -18.52 -11.84
N SER A 115 -5.90 -19.81 -12.09
CA SER A 115 -6.81 -20.37 -13.08
C SER A 115 -7.86 -21.29 -12.46
N GLU A 116 -7.67 -21.75 -11.22
CA GLU A 116 -8.60 -22.66 -10.56
C GLU A 116 -9.84 -21.91 -10.05
N ASN A 117 -11.02 -22.51 -10.23
CA ASN A 117 -12.30 -21.90 -9.85
C ASN A 117 -12.48 -21.78 -8.32
N ASP A 118 -11.82 -22.64 -7.56
CA ASP A 118 -11.80 -22.57 -6.09
C ASP A 118 -10.84 -21.48 -5.57
N GLY A 119 -10.04 -20.88 -6.46
CA GLY A 119 -9.04 -19.87 -6.15
C GLY A 119 -7.86 -20.38 -5.34
N SER A 120 -7.61 -21.69 -5.29
CA SER A 120 -6.51 -22.31 -4.54
C SER A 120 -5.13 -21.85 -5.02
N ASP A 121 -4.99 -21.54 -6.31
CA ASP A 121 -3.75 -21.12 -6.95
C ASP A 121 -3.59 -19.59 -7.08
N SER A 122 -4.56 -18.80 -6.59
CA SER A 122 -4.52 -17.34 -6.60
C SER A 122 -3.77 -16.78 -5.37
N VAL A 123 -2.45 -17.02 -5.34
CA VAL A 123 -1.58 -16.75 -4.19
C VAL A 123 -0.55 -15.66 -4.45
N ALA A 124 0.08 -15.14 -3.40
CA ALA A 124 1.20 -14.21 -3.53
C ALA A 124 2.54 -14.94 -3.54
N LYS A 125 3.46 -14.50 -4.40
CA LYS A 125 4.82 -15.02 -4.51
C LYS A 125 5.82 -13.88 -4.39
N GLN A 126 6.79 -14.02 -3.49
CA GLN A 126 7.93 -13.11 -3.43
C GLN A 126 8.80 -13.34 -4.68
N LEU A 127 9.06 -12.25 -5.41
CA LEU A 127 9.92 -12.25 -6.58
C LEU A 127 11.39 -12.13 -6.17
N VAL A 128 11.68 -11.14 -5.33
CA VAL A 128 13.00 -10.86 -4.75
C VAL A 128 12.83 -10.23 -3.37
N PRO A 129 13.78 -10.42 -2.42
CA PRO A 129 13.71 -9.85 -1.08
C PRO A 129 13.90 -8.33 -1.08
N SER A 130 13.62 -7.68 0.06
CA SER A 130 13.77 -6.22 0.19
C SER A 130 15.23 -5.74 -0.03
N SER A 131 16.18 -6.60 0.33
CA SER A 131 17.62 -6.39 0.17
C SER A 131 18.10 -6.47 -1.28
N HIS A 132 17.26 -6.92 -2.22
CA HIS A 132 17.64 -7.03 -3.63
C HIS A 132 17.96 -5.67 -4.25
N TRP A 133 17.17 -4.63 -3.95
CA TRP A 133 17.34 -3.30 -4.55
C TRP A 133 17.47 -2.22 -3.48
N PRO A 134 18.60 -2.20 -2.74
CA PRO A 134 18.74 -1.37 -1.55
C PRO A 134 18.83 0.12 -1.86
N GLU A 135 19.05 0.54 -3.11
CA GLU A 135 19.07 1.93 -3.55
C GLU A 135 17.67 2.46 -3.90
N LEU A 136 16.66 1.59 -4.08
CA LEU A 136 15.32 2.04 -4.45
C LEU A 136 14.67 2.76 -3.26
N ARG A 137 14.08 3.92 -3.55
CA ARG A 137 13.38 4.76 -2.59
C ARG A 137 11.97 5.05 -3.04
N VAL A 138 11.14 5.41 -2.07
CA VAL A 138 9.74 5.74 -2.27
C VAL A 138 9.44 7.06 -1.58
N LEU A 139 8.86 8.01 -2.33
CA LEU A 139 8.27 9.23 -1.80
C LEU A 139 6.76 9.15 -1.97
N ILE A 140 6.01 9.30 -0.88
CA ILE A 140 4.55 9.37 -0.95
C ILE A 140 4.13 10.82 -0.73
N LEU A 141 3.61 11.45 -1.79
CA LEU A 141 3.17 12.84 -1.79
C LEU A 141 1.68 12.85 -1.44
N VAL A 142 1.38 13.27 -0.22
CA VAL A 142 0.01 13.26 0.30
C VAL A 142 -0.70 14.54 -0.12
N VAL A 143 -1.48 14.47 -1.20
CA VAL A 143 -2.31 15.56 -1.73
C VAL A 143 -3.52 15.80 -0.83
N ASN A 144 -4.22 14.72 -0.47
CA ASN A 144 -5.35 14.79 0.45
C ASN A 144 -5.42 13.53 1.31
N ASP A 145 -5.98 13.69 2.50
CA ASP A 145 -6.26 12.63 3.46
C ASP A 145 -7.75 12.56 3.80
N VAL A 146 -8.64 12.90 2.88
CA VAL A 146 -10.09 12.73 3.05
C VAL A 146 -10.52 11.40 2.44
N HIS A 147 -11.61 10.82 2.98
CA HIS A 147 -12.19 9.58 2.48
C HIS A 147 -12.44 9.60 0.96
N LYS A 148 -12.16 8.46 0.33
CA LYS A 148 -12.36 8.24 -1.10
C LYS A 148 -13.84 8.44 -1.44
N LYS A 149 -14.13 9.23 -2.49
CA LYS A 149 -15.49 9.41 -3.02
C LYS A 149 -16.11 8.09 -3.47
N VAL A 150 -15.30 7.23 -4.10
CA VAL A 150 -15.69 5.87 -4.53
C VAL A 150 -14.69 4.90 -3.92
N SER A 151 -15.17 3.87 -3.22
CA SER A 151 -14.29 2.84 -2.67
C SER A 151 -13.73 1.96 -3.79
N SER A 152 -12.53 1.43 -3.62
CA SER A 152 -11.90 0.58 -4.64
C SER A 152 -12.75 -0.64 -4.98
N THR A 153 -13.46 -1.23 -4.00
CA THR A 153 -14.35 -2.39 -4.24
C THR A 153 -15.53 -2.04 -5.14
N VAL A 154 -16.18 -0.89 -4.90
CA VAL A 154 -17.29 -0.44 -5.73
C VAL A 154 -16.78 -0.02 -7.11
N GLY A 155 -15.70 0.75 -7.16
CA GLY A 155 -15.09 1.22 -8.41
C GLY A 155 -14.66 0.08 -9.32
N MET A 156 -13.88 -0.88 -8.81
CA MET A 156 -13.37 -1.99 -9.63
C MET A 156 -14.48 -2.91 -10.16
N ARG A 157 -15.55 -3.13 -9.38
CA ARG A 157 -16.71 -3.91 -9.83
C ARG A 157 -17.40 -3.21 -10.99
N ARG A 158 -17.68 -1.92 -10.84
CA ARG A 158 -18.30 -1.12 -11.89
C ARG A 158 -17.44 -1.07 -13.15
N THR A 159 -16.12 -0.90 -13.00
CA THR A 159 -15.19 -0.95 -14.15
C THR A 159 -15.27 -2.30 -14.85
N ALA A 160 -15.31 -3.41 -14.12
CA ALA A 160 -15.47 -4.74 -14.71
C ALA A 160 -16.79 -4.93 -15.47
N GLU A 161 -17.87 -4.29 -15.01
CA GLU A 161 -19.20 -4.37 -15.61
C GLU A 161 -19.38 -3.44 -16.83
N THR A 162 -18.64 -2.32 -16.89
CA THR A 162 -18.99 -1.22 -17.82
C THR A 162 -17.86 -0.69 -18.70
N SER A 163 -16.58 -0.92 -18.36
CA SER A 163 -15.46 -0.43 -19.17
C SER A 163 -15.15 -1.40 -20.31
N GLU A 164 -15.31 -0.93 -21.54
CA GLU A 164 -14.94 -1.68 -22.75
C GLU A 164 -13.41 -1.81 -22.86
N LEU A 165 -12.66 -0.82 -22.38
CA LEU A 165 -11.19 -0.83 -22.42
C LEU A 165 -10.57 -1.84 -21.44
N LEU A 166 -11.28 -2.22 -20.37
CA LEU A 166 -10.74 -3.15 -19.37
C LEU A 166 -10.40 -4.51 -19.98
N GLN A 167 -11.23 -5.02 -20.90
CA GLN A 167 -11.03 -6.34 -21.51
C GLN A 167 -9.71 -6.41 -22.27
N HIS A 168 -9.39 -5.36 -23.04
CA HIS A 168 -8.10 -5.27 -23.72
C HIS A 168 -6.93 -5.16 -22.72
N ARG A 169 -7.08 -4.35 -21.66
CA ARG A 169 -6.06 -4.23 -20.60
C ARG A 169 -5.70 -5.58 -19.99
N ILE A 170 -6.69 -6.39 -19.58
CA ILE A 170 -6.44 -7.64 -18.85
C ILE A 170 -5.99 -8.80 -19.75
N THR A 171 -6.35 -8.79 -21.04
CA THR A 171 -5.99 -9.87 -21.97
C THR A 171 -4.71 -9.59 -22.74
N GLN A 172 -4.45 -8.33 -23.11
CA GLN A 172 -3.34 -7.97 -24.01
C GLN A 172 -2.24 -7.17 -23.33
N CYS A 173 -2.56 -6.29 -22.37
CA CYS A 173 -1.54 -5.40 -21.78
C CYS A 173 -0.87 -6.00 -20.54
N VAL A 174 -1.67 -6.38 -19.54
CA VAL A 174 -1.18 -6.80 -18.22
C VAL A 174 -0.25 -8.04 -18.28
N PRO A 175 -0.55 -9.11 -19.04
CA PRO A 175 0.34 -10.28 -19.09
C PRO A 175 1.77 -9.94 -19.54
N HIS A 176 1.93 -9.17 -20.60
CA HIS A 176 3.24 -8.75 -21.10
C HIS A 176 3.96 -7.81 -20.11
N ARG A 177 3.22 -6.86 -19.53
CA ARG A 177 3.79 -5.94 -18.52
C ARG A 177 4.26 -6.65 -17.27
N ILE A 178 3.58 -7.71 -16.84
CA ILE A 178 4.03 -8.54 -15.72
C ILE A 178 5.40 -9.15 -16.04
N THR A 179 5.54 -9.78 -17.21
CA THR A 179 6.82 -10.38 -17.65
C THR A 179 7.94 -9.34 -17.70
N ASP A 180 7.68 -8.19 -18.34
CA ASP A 180 8.67 -7.13 -18.47
C ASP A 180 9.04 -6.49 -17.12
N MET A 181 8.07 -6.33 -16.23
CA MET A 181 8.29 -5.75 -14.90
C MET A 181 9.12 -6.69 -14.02
N ILE A 182 8.84 -8.00 -14.06
CA ILE A 182 9.63 -9.00 -13.34
C ILE A 182 11.10 -8.93 -13.81
N LYS A 183 11.33 -8.89 -15.12
CA LYS A 183 12.67 -8.75 -15.69
C LYS A 183 13.35 -7.45 -15.23
N ALA A 184 12.65 -6.32 -15.31
CA ALA A 184 13.17 -5.03 -14.89
C ALA A 184 13.57 -5.01 -13.40
N ILE A 185 12.78 -5.66 -12.53
CA ILE A 185 13.09 -5.81 -11.10
C ILE A 185 14.33 -6.70 -10.90
N GLN A 186 14.40 -7.85 -11.56
CA GLN A 186 15.52 -8.79 -11.44
C GLN A 186 16.84 -8.14 -11.87
N GLU A 187 16.82 -7.38 -12.96
CA GLU A 187 17.98 -6.69 -13.54
C GLU A 187 18.26 -5.32 -12.89
N LYS A 188 17.44 -4.88 -11.93
CA LYS A 188 17.45 -3.51 -11.36
C LYS A 188 17.45 -2.41 -12.44
N ASN A 189 16.77 -2.66 -13.55
CA ASN A 189 16.66 -1.74 -14.67
C ASN A 189 15.64 -0.65 -14.33
N PHE A 190 16.12 0.42 -13.70
CA PHE A 190 15.26 1.53 -13.28
C PHE A 190 14.55 2.21 -14.45
N GLN A 191 15.20 2.36 -15.60
CA GLN A 191 14.59 2.97 -16.79
C GLN A 191 13.32 2.23 -17.21
N LYS A 192 13.42 0.89 -17.31
CA LYS A 192 12.28 0.05 -17.71
C LYS A 192 11.23 -0.05 -16.60
N PHE A 193 11.67 -0.20 -15.36
CA PHE A 193 10.79 -0.20 -14.18
C PHE A 193 9.94 1.09 -14.12
N ALA A 194 10.57 2.25 -14.32
CA ALA A 194 9.92 3.55 -14.28
C ALA A 194 8.89 3.70 -15.40
N GLU A 195 9.27 3.38 -16.64
CA GLU A 195 8.39 3.41 -17.80
C GLU A 195 7.13 2.55 -17.59
N LEU A 196 7.31 1.29 -17.16
CA LEU A 196 6.22 0.35 -16.94
C LEU A 196 5.31 0.80 -15.78
N THR A 197 5.89 1.30 -14.69
CA THR A 197 5.16 1.81 -13.52
C THR A 197 4.22 2.95 -13.91
N MET A 198 4.74 3.96 -14.62
CA MET A 198 3.95 5.11 -15.07
C MET A 198 2.88 4.70 -16.09
N LYS A 199 3.23 3.84 -17.06
CA LYS A 199 2.27 3.34 -18.07
C LYS A 199 1.13 2.54 -17.45
N ASP A 200 1.41 1.71 -16.45
CA ASP A 200 0.38 0.90 -15.82
C ASP A 200 -0.53 1.72 -14.90
N SER A 201 0.04 2.68 -14.15
CA SER A 201 -0.73 3.68 -13.41
C SER A 201 -1.68 4.43 -14.33
N ASN A 202 -1.18 4.99 -15.43
CA ASN A 202 -2.00 5.77 -16.35
C ASN A 202 -3.12 4.93 -16.96
N GLN A 203 -2.82 3.70 -17.43
CA GLN A 203 -3.85 2.84 -18.01
C GLN A 203 -4.88 2.36 -16.97
N PHE A 204 -4.49 2.18 -15.71
CA PHE A 204 -5.44 1.94 -14.62
C PHE A 204 -6.43 3.10 -14.48
N HIS A 205 -5.96 4.35 -14.46
CA HIS A 205 -6.85 5.51 -14.38
C HIS A 205 -7.65 5.73 -15.67
N SER A 206 -7.12 5.33 -16.84
CA SER A 206 -7.89 5.35 -18.10
C SER A 206 -9.10 4.42 -18.06
N VAL A 207 -8.96 3.18 -17.56
CA VAL A 207 -10.13 2.28 -17.44
C VAL A 207 -11.11 2.74 -16.36
N CYS A 208 -10.65 3.45 -15.33
CA CYS A 208 -11.54 4.11 -14.38
C CYS A 208 -12.34 5.27 -15.02
N MET A 209 -11.74 6.00 -15.95
CA MET A 209 -12.40 7.06 -16.72
C MET A 209 -13.39 6.49 -17.74
N ASP A 210 -13.09 5.33 -18.33
CA ASP A 210 -13.95 4.60 -19.27
C ASP A 210 -15.15 3.90 -18.60
N THR A 211 -15.14 3.77 -17.28
CA THR A 211 -16.24 3.19 -16.49
C THR A 211 -17.50 4.05 -16.56
N TYR A 212 -18.72 3.48 -16.47
CA TYR A 212 -19.98 4.24 -16.39
C TYR A 212 -20.77 4.03 -15.09
N PRO A 213 -21.11 5.10 -14.32
CA PRO A 213 -20.54 6.45 -14.42
C PRO A 213 -19.04 6.46 -14.08
N PRO A 214 -18.29 7.44 -14.63
CA PRO A 214 -16.83 7.48 -14.56
C PRO A 214 -16.33 7.64 -13.13
N THR A 215 -15.15 7.07 -12.89
CA THR A 215 -14.46 7.16 -11.60
C THR A 215 -13.19 7.99 -11.76
N PHE A 216 -13.17 9.16 -11.11
CA PHE A 216 -12.00 10.05 -11.07
C PHE A 216 -11.31 9.97 -9.71
N TYR A 217 -10.15 9.31 -9.66
CA TYR A 217 -9.32 9.23 -8.46
C TYR A 217 -8.28 10.34 -8.39
N MET A 218 -7.64 10.63 -9.53
CA MET A 218 -6.67 11.72 -9.67
C MET A 218 -7.36 13.07 -9.76
N ASN A 219 -6.68 14.12 -9.28
CA ASN A 219 -7.14 15.51 -9.37
C ASN A 219 -6.08 16.39 -10.07
N MET A 220 -6.29 17.72 -10.07
CA MET A 220 -5.34 18.67 -10.67
C MET A 220 -3.94 18.58 -10.06
N THR A 221 -3.82 18.46 -8.73
CA THR A 221 -2.51 18.27 -8.08
C THR A 221 -1.83 16.99 -8.55
N SER A 222 -2.57 15.89 -8.76
CA SER A 222 -2.02 14.66 -9.34
C SER A 222 -1.44 14.92 -10.74
N GLN A 223 -2.12 15.71 -11.58
CA GLN A 223 -1.63 16.08 -12.92
C GLN A 223 -0.36 16.93 -12.83
N HIS A 224 -0.32 17.92 -11.95
CA HIS A 224 0.88 18.73 -11.72
C HIS A 224 2.09 17.88 -11.29
N ILE A 225 1.88 16.83 -10.48
CA ILE A 225 2.94 15.89 -10.10
C ILE A 225 3.43 15.07 -11.30
N ILE A 226 2.53 14.65 -12.20
CA ILE A 226 2.89 13.96 -13.44
C ILE A 226 3.77 14.86 -14.33
N ASP A 227 3.37 16.11 -14.51
CA ASP A 227 4.11 17.10 -15.31
C ASP A 227 5.49 17.38 -14.70
N PHE A 228 5.56 17.49 -13.36
CA PHE A 228 6.81 17.62 -12.63
C PHE A 228 7.76 16.43 -12.92
N VAL A 229 7.27 15.19 -12.79
CA VAL A 229 8.10 13.99 -13.01
C VAL A 229 8.59 13.89 -14.44
N HIS A 230 7.72 14.12 -15.43
CA HIS A 230 8.12 14.09 -16.84
C HIS A 230 9.11 15.21 -17.19
N THR A 231 8.92 16.41 -16.63
CA THR A 231 9.88 17.52 -16.80
C THR A 231 11.23 17.16 -16.21
N TYR A 232 11.27 16.65 -14.98
CA TYR A 232 12.52 16.23 -14.33
C TYR A 232 13.25 15.13 -15.10
N ASN A 233 12.54 14.09 -15.55
CA ASN A 233 13.12 13.01 -16.35
C ASN A 233 13.65 13.53 -17.71
N LYS A 234 12.91 14.42 -18.37
CA LYS A 234 13.34 15.05 -19.62
C LYS A 234 14.63 15.84 -19.45
N LEU A 235 14.72 16.66 -18.41
CA LEU A 235 15.92 17.45 -18.09
C LEU A 235 17.11 16.58 -17.70
N SER A 236 16.84 15.44 -17.05
CA SER A 236 17.86 14.45 -16.70
C SER A 236 18.36 13.64 -17.91
N GLY A 237 17.65 13.68 -19.04
CA GLY A 237 17.94 12.87 -20.23
C GLY A 237 17.56 11.38 -20.09
N GLU A 238 16.98 10.99 -18.96
CA GLU A 238 16.63 9.61 -18.63
C GLU A 238 15.55 9.56 -17.53
N ASN A 239 14.85 8.43 -17.36
CA ASN A 239 13.89 8.29 -16.25
C ASN A 239 14.64 8.16 -14.92
N LYS A 240 14.57 9.18 -14.07
CA LYS A 240 15.09 9.15 -12.69
C LYS A 240 14.01 9.04 -11.62
N VAL A 241 12.77 9.40 -11.97
CA VAL A 241 11.60 9.30 -11.11
C VAL A 241 10.46 8.64 -11.86
N ALA A 242 9.70 7.78 -11.18
CA ALA A 242 8.49 7.17 -11.70
C ALA A 242 7.33 7.45 -10.77
N TYR A 243 6.18 7.87 -11.27
CA TYR A 243 4.96 7.98 -10.47
C TYR A 243 4.06 6.77 -10.63
N THR A 244 3.29 6.49 -9.59
CA THR A 244 2.09 5.66 -9.65
C THR A 244 1.02 6.21 -8.71
N PHE A 245 -0.24 6.01 -9.08
CA PHE A 245 -1.41 6.46 -8.34
C PHE A 245 -2.36 5.28 -8.13
N ASP A 246 -2.74 5.04 -6.87
CA ASP A 246 -3.79 4.08 -6.52
C ASP A 246 -5.18 4.70 -6.70
N ALA A 247 -6.20 4.13 -6.06
CA ALA A 247 -7.55 4.68 -5.96
C ALA A 247 -7.60 5.94 -5.05
N GLY A 248 -6.93 7.02 -5.44
CA GLY A 248 -6.91 8.34 -4.80
C GLY A 248 -5.89 9.30 -5.45
N PRO A 249 -5.83 10.56 -5.00
CA PRO A 249 -4.99 11.57 -5.64
C PRO A 249 -3.53 11.57 -5.20
N ASN A 250 -3.18 10.78 -4.18
CA ASN A 250 -1.83 10.75 -3.61
C ASN A 250 -0.86 10.04 -4.55
N ALA A 251 0.28 10.67 -4.81
CA ALA A 251 1.30 10.13 -5.69
C ALA A 251 2.29 9.28 -4.90
N CYS A 252 2.61 8.11 -5.40
CA CYS A 252 3.75 7.32 -4.96
C CYS A 252 4.84 7.46 -6.02
N LEU A 253 5.98 8.03 -5.65
CA LEU A 253 7.13 8.19 -6.52
C LEU A 253 8.18 7.15 -6.17
N PHE A 254 8.68 6.46 -7.17
CA PHE A 254 9.89 5.63 -7.09
C PHE A 254 11.07 6.38 -7.70
N LEU A 255 12.22 6.28 -7.06
CA LEU A 255 13.47 6.91 -7.49
C LEU A 255 14.65 6.20 -6.83
N GLN A 256 15.86 6.45 -7.33
CA GLN A 256 17.07 5.98 -6.66
C GLN A 256 17.47 6.92 -5.52
N GLU A 257 18.11 6.38 -4.48
CA GLU A 257 18.60 7.12 -3.31
C GLU A 257 19.40 8.38 -3.68
N SER A 258 20.25 8.28 -4.69
CA SER A 258 21.07 9.40 -5.19
C SER A 258 20.27 10.60 -5.70
N SER A 259 19.00 10.39 -6.09
CA SER A 259 18.14 11.46 -6.62
C SER A 259 17.21 12.07 -5.56
N VAL A 260 17.15 11.49 -4.35
CA VAL A 260 16.12 11.88 -3.36
C VAL A 260 16.26 13.31 -2.89
N ALA A 261 17.48 13.75 -2.53
CA ALA A 261 17.68 15.09 -1.99
C ALA A 261 17.31 16.19 -3.01
N GLU A 262 17.78 16.05 -4.26
CA GLU A 262 17.47 16.97 -5.36
C GLU A 262 15.98 16.99 -5.69
N VAL A 263 15.34 15.81 -5.82
CA VAL A 263 13.91 15.71 -6.13
C VAL A 263 13.06 16.28 -5.00
N LEU A 264 13.40 16.03 -3.73
CA LEU A 264 12.69 16.63 -2.60
C LEU A 264 12.83 18.15 -2.57
N HIS A 265 14.02 18.68 -2.82
CA HIS A 265 14.25 20.12 -2.92
C HIS A 265 13.35 20.73 -4.01
N LEU A 266 13.37 20.17 -5.22
CA LEU A 266 12.53 20.63 -6.32
C LEU A 266 11.03 20.51 -6.01
N ILE A 267 10.59 19.43 -5.34
CA ILE A 267 9.19 19.27 -4.91
C ILE A 267 8.81 20.34 -3.90
N GLN A 268 9.67 20.66 -2.93
CA GLN A 268 9.38 21.72 -1.94
C GLN A 268 9.26 23.09 -2.59
N GLN A 269 10.03 23.37 -3.64
CA GLN A 269 9.93 24.62 -4.39
C GLN A 269 8.71 24.64 -5.32
N THR A 270 8.39 23.52 -5.96
CA THR A 270 7.24 23.39 -6.89
C THR A 270 5.90 23.39 -6.12
N PHE A 271 5.86 22.70 -4.98
CA PHE A 271 4.71 22.49 -4.10
C PHE A 271 5.05 22.94 -2.67
N PRO A 272 5.11 24.25 -2.41
CA PRO A 272 5.51 24.75 -1.10
C PRO A 272 4.53 24.32 0.00
N PRO A 273 5.03 23.97 1.21
CA PRO A 273 4.18 23.68 2.35
C PRO A 273 3.41 24.92 2.81
N LYS A 274 2.33 24.74 3.58
CA LYS A 274 1.79 25.84 4.40
C LYS A 274 2.82 26.24 5.45
N GLU A 275 2.84 27.52 5.83
CA GLU A 275 3.75 28.06 6.85
C GLU A 275 3.77 27.21 8.13
N ASN A 276 4.95 27.09 8.75
CA ASN A 276 5.18 26.40 10.03
C ASN A 276 4.96 24.88 10.07
N ASN A 277 4.96 24.18 8.92
CA ASN A 277 4.88 22.71 8.91
C ASN A 277 6.25 22.04 9.16
N THR A 278 6.61 21.88 10.43
CA THR A 278 7.86 21.22 10.86
C THR A 278 7.92 19.72 10.55
N GLU A 279 6.79 19.09 10.23
CA GLU A 279 6.68 17.66 9.90
C GLU A 279 6.29 17.44 8.42
N TYR A 280 6.69 18.36 7.54
CA TYR A 280 6.35 18.26 6.12
C TYR A 280 6.99 17.06 5.43
N ILE A 281 8.19 16.64 5.86
CA ILE A 281 8.86 15.43 5.39
C ILE A 281 8.98 14.46 6.56
N ARG A 282 8.46 13.25 6.38
CA ARG A 282 8.35 12.21 7.41
C ARG A 282 9.03 10.94 6.96
N GLY A 283 9.41 10.07 7.89
CA GLY A 283 9.99 8.75 7.60
C GLY A 283 11.50 8.74 7.78
N ILE A 284 12.23 8.23 6.78
CA ILE A 284 13.70 8.14 6.85
C ILE A 284 14.28 9.57 6.97
N PRO A 285 15.17 9.85 7.96
CA PRO A 285 15.84 11.14 8.05
C PRO A 285 16.66 11.45 6.80
N ILE A 286 16.61 12.70 6.33
CA ILE A 286 17.36 13.15 5.15
C ILE A 286 17.77 14.61 5.30
N THR A 287 19.00 14.91 4.86
CA THR A 287 19.48 16.28 4.69
C THR A 287 19.21 16.71 3.26
N ILE A 288 18.45 17.78 3.09
CA ILE A 288 18.19 18.37 1.78
C ILE A 288 19.23 19.46 1.58
N GLU A 289 20.22 19.18 0.74
CA GLU A 289 21.18 20.20 0.33
C GLU A 289 20.47 21.18 -0.59
N THR A 290 20.48 22.46 -0.21
CA THR A 290 20.06 23.57 -1.07
C THR A 290 21.19 23.84 -2.06
N THR A 291 21.42 22.94 -3.00
CA THR A 291 22.25 23.27 -4.16
C THR A 291 21.45 24.25 -5.01
N ASN A 292 21.95 25.49 -5.13
CA ASN A 292 21.38 26.54 -5.97
C ASN A 292 21.49 26.15 -7.45
N ASN A 293 20.67 25.20 -7.90
CA ASN A 293 20.45 24.92 -9.32
C ASN A 293 19.32 25.82 -9.83
N GLU A 294 19.50 27.14 -9.73
CA GLU A 294 18.53 28.14 -10.21
C GLU A 294 18.12 27.88 -11.67
N GLY A 295 19.06 27.43 -12.51
CA GLY A 295 18.79 27.07 -13.91
C GLY A 295 17.88 25.85 -14.07
N LEU A 296 17.93 24.88 -13.15
CA LEU A 296 17.02 23.74 -13.16
C LEU A 296 15.62 24.17 -12.71
N MET A 297 15.54 25.01 -11.68
CA MET A 297 14.28 25.50 -11.10
C MET A 297 13.40 26.27 -12.08
N GLN A 298 13.98 27.01 -13.03
CA GLN A 298 13.24 27.78 -14.05
C GLN A 298 12.33 26.91 -14.94
N ASN A 299 12.54 25.60 -14.97
CA ASN A 299 11.73 24.68 -15.77
C ASN A 299 10.49 24.16 -15.04
N PHE A 300 10.35 24.46 -13.74
CA PHE A 300 9.24 23.98 -12.93
C PHE A 300 8.27 25.11 -12.58
N ASN A 301 6.99 24.79 -12.57
CA ASN A 301 5.96 25.71 -12.10
C ASN A 301 6.10 25.94 -10.59
N HIS A 302 5.68 27.10 -10.12
CA HIS A 302 5.53 27.37 -8.69
C HIS A 302 4.04 27.45 -8.35
N TYR A 303 3.54 26.46 -7.62
CA TYR A 303 2.13 26.39 -7.25
C TYR A 303 1.86 27.03 -5.88
N GLU A 304 0.58 27.26 -5.59
CA GLU A 304 0.13 27.75 -4.29
C GLU A 304 0.52 26.83 -3.12
N THR A 305 0.70 27.41 -1.94
CA THR A 305 1.12 26.68 -0.74
C THR A 305 0.06 25.68 -0.27
N GLY A 306 0.50 24.49 0.14
CA GLY A 306 -0.36 23.51 0.81
C GLY A 306 -1.14 22.59 -0.11
N LEU A 307 -0.78 22.51 -1.41
CA LEU A 307 -1.30 21.47 -2.31
C LEU A 307 -0.91 20.05 -1.87
N LEU A 308 0.23 19.92 -1.19
CA LEU A 308 0.60 18.70 -0.46
C LEU A 308 0.48 18.97 1.03
N LYS A 309 -0.06 17.99 1.76
CA LYS A 309 -0.12 18.01 3.23
C LYS A 309 1.23 17.71 3.86
N TYR A 310 1.87 16.66 3.36
CA TYR A 310 3.21 16.20 3.77
C TYR A 310 3.71 15.13 2.77
N ILE A 311 4.98 14.77 2.91
CA ILE A 311 5.68 13.76 2.12
C ILE A 311 6.17 12.67 3.07
N ILE A 312 5.98 11.40 2.70
CA ILE A 312 6.57 10.26 3.41
C ILE A 312 7.74 9.73 2.58
N TYR A 313 8.95 9.78 3.14
CA TYR A 313 10.15 9.18 2.58
C TYR A 313 10.40 7.80 3.20
N THR A 314 10.38 6.76 2.37
CA THR A 314 10.58 5.36 2.79
C THR A 314 11.34 4.55 1.73
N LYS A 315 11.50 3.25 1.97
CA LYS A 315 12.21 2.29 1.12
C LYS A 315 11.47 0.95 1.07
N LEU A 316 12.00 0.00 0.29
CA LEU A 316 11.52 -1.39 0.32
C LEU A 316 11.62 -1.96 1.74
N GLY A 317 10.54 -2.62 2.17
CA GLY A 317 10.41 -3.17 3.51
C GLY A 317 10.40 -4.69 3.55
N GLU A 318 10.62 -5.22 4.75
CA GLU A 318 10.40 -6.63 5.07
C GLU A 318 8.91 -6.97 5.15
N GLY A 319 8.62 -8.27 5.19
CA GLY A 319 7.26 -8.77 5.46
C GLY A 319 6.83 -8.52 6.92
N PRO A 320 5.66 -9.05 7.32
CA PRO A 320 5.18 -8.95 8.70
C PRO A 320 6.18 -9.54 9.69
N GLN A 321 6.24 -8.95 10.89
CA GLN A 321 7.17 -9.34 11.95
C GLN A 321 6.43 -9.56 13.27
N GLU A 322 6.86 -10.57 14.03
CA GLU A 322 6.46 -10.76 15.42
C GLU A 322 7.22 -9.79 16.32
N LEU A 323 6.49 -9.09 17.20
CA LEU A 323 7.07 -8.16 18.16
C LEU A 323 7.17 -8.84 19.54
N LYS A 324 8.31 -8.72 20.21
CA LYS A 324 8.57 -9.34 21.53
C LYS A 324 8.56 -8.30 22.64
N GLY A 325 7.70 -8.48 23.65
CA GLY A 325 7.68 -7.67 24.88
C GLY A 325 6.29 -7.20 25.29
N ASP A 326 6.02 -7.21 26.59
CA ASP A 326 4.65 -7.00 27.14
C ASP A 326 4.11 -5.58 26.92
N HIS A 327 5.00 -4.60 26.88
CA HIS A 327 4.66 -3.19 26.63
C HIS A 327 4.16 -2.96 25.19
N ILE A 328 4.41 -3.90 24.28
CA ILE A 328 4.09 -3.77 22.86
C ILE A 328 2.64 -4.20 22.58
N HIS A 329 2.05 -5.04 23.42
CA HIS A 329 0.66 -5.50 23.24
C HIS A 329 -0.34 -4.35 23.32
N LEU A 330 -1.36 -4.40 22.46
CA LEU A 330 -2.47 -3.44 22.43
C LEU A 330 -3.61 -3.84 23.36
N LEU A 331 -3.63 -5.10 23.82
CA LEU A 331 -4.60 -5.62 24.78
C LEU A 331 -3.99 -5.69 26.18
N ASN A 332 -4.81 -5.47 27.20
CA ASN A 332 -4.48 -5.70 28.60
C ASN A 332 -4.67 -7.17 28.99
N ALA A 333 -4.40 -7.52 30.26
CA ALA A 333 -4.50 -8.89 30.76
C ALA A 333 -5.93 -9.50 30.68
N ASN A 334 -6.97 -8.66 30.58
CA ASN A 334 -8.35 -9.09 30.44
C ASN A 334 -8.77 -9.24 28.96
N GLY A 335 -7.83 -9.06 28.01
CA GLY A 335 -8.12 -9.09 26.58
C GLY A 335 -8.87 -7.86 26.07
N MET A 336 -8.86 -6.74 26.79
CA MET A 336 -9.50 -5.49 26.37
C MET A 336 -8.45 -4.48 25.87
N PRO A 337 -8.79 -3.55 24.95
CA PRO A 337 -7.87 -2.50 24.51
C PRO A 337 -7.28 -1.71 25.69
N LYS A 338 -5.99 -1.39 25.60
CA LYS A 338 -5.36 -0.49 26.58
C LYS A 338 -5.94 0.91 26.40
N SER A 339 -6.09 1.68 27.48
CA SER A 339 -6.71 3.03 27.45
C SER A 339 -6.02 4.05 26.54
N ASN A 340 -4.81 3.74 26.05
CA ASN A 340 -4.00 4.59 25.16
C ASN A 340 -3.71 3.92 23.79
N SER A 341 -4.43 2.86 23.41
CA SER A 341 -4.20 2.13 22.14
C SER A 341 -5.12 2.55 21.01
#